data_AF-A0A1G8NQ37-F1
#
_entry.id   AF-A0A1G8NQ37-F1
#
_cell.length_a   1.000
_cell.length_b   1.000
_cell.length_c   1.000
_cell.angle_alpha   90.00
_cell.angle_beta   90.00
_cell.angle_gamma   90.00
#
_symmetry.space_group_name_H-M   'P 1'
#
loop_
_entity.id
_entity.type
_entity.pdbx_description
1 polymer ?
#
loop_
_entity_poly.entity_id
_entity_poly.type
_entity_poly.pdbx_seq_one_letter_code
_entity_poly.pdbx_strand_id
1 'polypeptide(L)' 'MRRPRRNHTAAFRANVAIAALKGDETLAALAEKLDVHPNQIAQWKTQLLENAVGVFATAAEKQAAGPELKDLHAKIGQ' A
#
# COMPACT_ATOMS: atom_id res chain seq x y z
N MET A 1 6.26 -25.79 9.31
CA MET A 1 6.58 -25.36 7.94
C MET A 1 5.95 -24.00 7.68
N ARG A 2 6.72 -22.97 7.32
CA ARG A 2 6.22 -21.61 7.10
C ARG A 2 5.60 -21.55 5.70
N ARG A 3 4.28 -21.33 5.60
CA ARG A 3 3.60 -21.18 4.30
C ARG A 3 4.28 -20.05 3.52
N PRO A 4 4.66 -20.24 2.24
CA PRO A 4 5.29 -19.19 1.44
C PRO A 4 4.42 -17.93 1.48
N ARG A 5 5.05 -16.77 1.71
CA ARG A 5 4.32 -15.49 1.66
C ARG A 5 3.76 -15.33 0.24
N ARG A 6 2.44 -15.12 0.14
CA ARG A 6 1.79 -14.84 -1.14
C ARG A 6 2.18 -13.41 -1.52
N ASN A 7 3.06 -13.27 -2.51
CA ASN A 7 3.45 -11.96 -3.02
C ASN A 7 2.41 -11.48 -4.01
N HIS A 8 1.80 -10.33 -3.73
CA HIS A 8 0.82 -9.69 -4.62
C HIS A 8 1.51 -8.63 -5.48
N THR A 9 1.17 -8.58 -6.76
CA THR A 9 1.72 -7.57 -7.68
C THR A 9 1.27 -6.17 -7.28
N ALA A 10 2.03 -5.14 -7.66
CA ALA A 10 1.66 -3.75 -7.39
C ALA A 10 0.29 -3.38 -7.99
N ALA A 11 0.02 -3.84 -9.22
CA ALA A 11 -1.27 -3.66 -9.89
C ALA A 11 -2.42 -4.32 -9.12
N PHE A 12 -2.22 -5.53 -8.61
CA PHE A 12 -3.25 -6.22 -7.81
C PHE A 12 -3.57 -5.43 -6.54
N ARG A 13 -2.55 -5.03 -5.78
CA ARG A 13 -2.74 -4.24 -4.55
C ARG A 13 -3.45 -2.92 -4.81
N ALA A 14 -3.12 -2.23 -5.91
CA ALA A 14 -3.79 -1.00 -6.32
C ALA A 14 -5.27 -1.22 -6.65
N ASN A 15 -5.60 -2.26 -7.43
CA ASN A 15 -7.00 -2.59 -7.75
C ASN A 15 -7.81 -2.92 -6.50
N VAL A 16 -7.25 -3.70 -5.56
CA VAL A 16 -7.90 -4.02 -4.30
C VAL A 16 -8.11 -2.76 -3.44
N ALA A 17 -7.12 -1.88 -3.37
CA ALA A 17 -7.24 -0.61 -2.65
C ALA A 17 -8.30 0.32 -3.26
N ILE A 18 -8.40 0.38 -4.59
CA ILE A 18 -9.45 1.14 -5.30
C ILE A 18 -10.83 0.56 -5.01
N ALA A 19 -10.99 -0.77 -5.08
CA ALA A 19 -12.26 -1.43 -4.74
C ALA A 19 -12.68 -1.16 -3.28
N ALA A 20 -11.73 -1.21 -2.35
CA ALA A 20 -11.95 -0.89 -0.93
C ALA A 20 -12.21 0.60 -0.67
N LEU A 21 -11.79 1.49 -1.58
CA LEU A 21 -12.07 2.92 -1.53
C LEU A 21 -13.46 3.24 -2.08
N LYS A 22 -13.85 2.58 -3.17
CA LYS A 22 -15.15 2.75 -3.83
C LYS A 22 -16.32 2.31 -2.94
N GLY A 23 -16.09 1.31 -2.09
CA GLY A 23 -17.05 0.92 -1.05
C GLY A 23 -18.26 0.12 -1.55
N ASP A 24 -18.26 -0.33 -2.81
CA ASP A 24 -19.31 -1.23 -3.34
C ASP A 24 -19.39 -2.56 -2.59
N GLU A 25 -18.27 -2.99 -1.98
CA GLU A 25 -18.15 -4.24 -1.24
C GLU A 25 -17.50 -4.01 0.11
N THR A 26 -17.95 -4.76 1.12
CA THR A 26 -17.33 -4.73 2.44
C THR A 26 -15.92 -5.32 2.39
N LEU A 27 -15.04 -4.90 3.31
CA LEU A 27 -13.68 -5.44 3.41
C LEU A 27 -13.68 -6.96 3.59
N ALA A 28 -14.69 -7.51 4.26
CA ALA A 28 -14.87 -8.94 4.45
C ALA A 28 -15.24 -9.64 3.12
N ALA A 29 -16.16 -9.08 2.33
CA ALA A 29 -16.52 -9.63 1.03
C ALA A 29 -15.34 -9.60 0.04
N LEU A 30 -14.58 -8.50 0.02
CA LEU A 30 -13.35 -8.39 -0.78
C LEU A 30 -12.29 -9.39 -0.32
N ALA A 31 -12.17 -9.63 0.98
CA ALA A 31 -11.23 -10.59 1.53
C ALA A 31 -11.51 -12.03 1.08
N GLU A 32 -12.78 -12.42 1.09
CA GLU A 32 -13.23 -13.74 0.64
C GLU A 32 -13.06 -13.90 -0.88
N LYS A 33 -13.44 -12.88 -1.67
CA LYS A 33 -13.37 -12.94 -3.15
C LYS A 33 -11.95 -12.97 -3.69
N LEU A 34 -11.05 -12.21 -3.05
CA LEU A 34 -9.68 -12.02 -3.54
C LEU A 34 -8.67 -12.91 -2.80
N ASP A 35 -9.14 -13.68 -1.81
CA ASP A 35 -8.32 -14.47 -0.88
C ASP A 35 -7.21 -13.62 -0.25
N VAL A 36 -7.60 -12.45 0.25
CA VAL A 36 -6.72 -11.46 0.87
C VAL A 36 -7.22 -11.14 2.26
N HIS A 37 -6.35 -11.22 3.27
CA HIS A 37 -6.72 -10.85 4.63
C HIS A 37 -7.23 -9.39 4.73
N PRO A 38 -8.34 -9.08 5.44
CA PRO A 38 -8.92 -7.74 5.54
C PRO A 38 -7.93 -6.64 5.97
N ASN A 39 -7.00 -6.99 6.87
CA ASN A 39 -5.95 -6.07 7.31
C ASN A 39 -4.99 -5.65 6.18
N GLN A 40 -4.71 -6.53 5.22
CA GLN A 40 -3.91 -6.19 4.03
C GLN A 40 -4.67 -5.22 3.11
N ILE A 41 -5.97 -5.43 2.96
CA ILE A 41 -6.84 -4.54 2.18
C ILE A 41 -6.84 -3.14 2.80
N ALA A 42 -6.99 -3.05 4.13
CA ALA A 42 -6.92 -1.79 4.86
C ALA A 42 -5.55 -1.12 4.69
N GLN A 43 -4.46 -1.88 4.81
CA GLN A 43 -3.10 -1.35 4.60
C GLN A 43 -2.90 -0.80 3.19
N TRP A 44 -3.35 -1.52 2.15
CA TRP A 44 -3.20 -1.05 0.77
C TRP A 44 -4.08 0.16 0.48
N LYS A 45 -5.27 0.25 1.10
CA LYS A 45 -6.11 1.44 1.03
C LYS A 45 -5.41 2.66 1.62
N THR A 46 -4.80 2.53 2.80
CA THR A 46 -4.02 3.62 3.42
C THR A 46 -2.83 4.02 2.54
N GLN A 47 -2.06 3.04 2.06
CA GLN A 47 -0.95 3.31 1.14
C GLN A 47 -1.39 4.03 -0.12
N LEU A 48 -2.54 3.67 -0.70
CA LEU A 48 -3.08 4.35 -1.87
C LEU A 48 -3.40 5.81 -1.56
N LEU A 49 -4.01 6.10 -0.40
CA LEU A 49 -4.36 7.47 0.01
C LEU A 49 -3.12 8.32 0.26
N GLU A 50 -2.11 7.79 0.95
CA GLU A 50 -0.86 8.49 1.23
C GLU A 50 -0.07 8.80 -0.05
N ASN A 51 -0.06 7.86 -1.00
CA ASN A 51 0.67 8.02 -2.25
C ASN A 51 -0.16 8.68 -3.36
N ALA A 52 -1.45 8.93 -3.15
CA ALA A 52 -2.34 9.52 -4.17
C ALA A 52 -1.87 10.91 -4.58
N VAL A 53 -1.39 11.72 -3.63
CA VAL A 53 -0.82 13.05 -3.90
C VAL A 53 0.37 12.95 -4.86
N GLY A 54 1.22 11.94 -4.66
CA GLY A 54 2.35 11.64 -5.53
C GLY A 54 1.94 11.19 -6.95
N VAL A 55 0.70 10.78 -7.21
CA VAL A 55 0.27 10.46 -8.57
C VAL A 55 0.07 11.75 -9.39
N PHE A 56 -0.40 12.81 -8.75
CA PHE A 56 -0.70 14.10 -9.41
C PHE A 56 0.43 15.12 -9.30
N ALA A 57 1.37 14.94 -8.36
CA ALA A 57 2.53 15.81 -8.21
C ALA A 57 3.44 15.78 -9.45
N THR A 58 3.91 16.95 -9.88
CA THR A 58 4.91 17.06 -10.95
C THR A 58 6.27 16.53 -10.50
N ALA A 59 7.19 16.30 -11.46
CA ALA A 59 8.54 15.85 -11.14
C ALA A 59 9.28 16.80 -10.18
N ALA A 60 9.01 18.11 -10.27
CA ALA A 60 9.56 19.11 -9.37
C ALA A 60 9.00 18.98 -7.93
N GLU A 61 7.69 18.75 -7.79
CA GLU A 61 7.04 18.57 -6.49
C GLU A 61 7.44 17.25 -5.82
N LYS A 62 7.68 16.18 -6.59
CA LYS A 62 8.20 14.90 -6.07
C LYS A 62 9.63 15.01 -5.55
N GLN A 63 10.46 15.85 -6.17
CA GLN A 63 11.83 16.11 -5.69
C GLN A 63 11.84 16.96 -4.42
N ALA A 64 10.90 17.91 -4.30
CA ALA A 64 10.72 18.70 -3.07
C ALA A 64 10.19 17.86 -1.90
N ALA A 65 9.42 16.79 -2.18
CA ALA A 65 8.92 15.83 -1.19
C ALA A 65 9.86 14.61 -0.99
N GLY A 66 11.12 14.69 -1.43
CA GLY A 66 12.11 13.63 -1.26
C GLY A 66 12.45 13.38 0.22
N PRO A 67 12.61 12.14 0.68
CA PRO A 67 12.81 11.86 2.10
C PRO A 67 14.17 12.39 2.61
N GLU A 68 14.18 12.93 3.83
CA GLU A 68 15.35 12.87 4.73
C GLU A 68 15.71 11.40 5.02
N LEU A 69 16.22 10.69 4.03
CA LEU A 69 16.72 9.32 4.11
C LEU A 69 18.07 9.22 4.87
N LYS A 70 18.54 10.32 5.48
CA LYS A 70 19.81 10.35 6.22
C LYS A 70 19.70 9.86 7.68
N ASP A 71 18.50 9.79 8.26
CA ASP A 71 18.37 9.50 9.70
C ASP A 71 18.06 8.04 10.07
N LEU A 72 17.79 7.15 9.11
CA LEU A 72 17.38 5.77 9.42
C LEU A 72 18.43 4.68 9.13
N HIS A 73 19.72 5.05 9.00
CA HIS A 73 20.83 4.10 8.96
C HIS A 73 21.64 4.03 10.27
N ALA A 74 21.19 4.68 11.35
CA ALA A 74 21.98 4.77 12.59
C ALA A 74 21.58 3.79 13.71
N LYS A 75 20.68 2.81 13.50
CA LYS A 75 20.23 1.97 14.63
C LYS A 75 19.87 0.51 14.34
N ILE A 76 20.56 -0.13 13.40
CA ILE A 76 20.63 -1.59 13.35
C ILE A 76 22.11 -1.98 13.37
N GLY A 77 22.71 -1.81 14.55
CA GLY A 77 24.14 -1.98 14.77
C GLY A 77 24.51 -1.80 16.24
N GLN A 78 23.82 -2.52 17.13
CA GLN A 78 24.33 -3.02 18.42
C GLN A 78 23.48 -4.21 18.87
#